data_AF-A0A9N9D342-F1
#
_entry.id   AF-A0A9N9D342-F1
#
_cell.length_a   1.000
_cell.length_b   1.000
_cell.length_c   1.000
_cell.angle_alpha   90.00
_cell.angle_beta   90.00
_cell.angle_gamma   90.00
#
_symmetry.space_group_name_H-M   'P 1'
#
loop_
_entity.id
_entity.type
_entity.pdbx_description
1 polymer ?
#
loop_
_entity_poly.entity_id
_entity_poly.type
_entity_poly.pdbx_seq_one_letter_code
_entity_poly.pdbx_strand_id
1 'polypeptide(L)'
;MNKENKEIPLPTTKYSALEGIELVQLNGGIERKVKATSLWEKKPLLIMVVRRPGCQLCREEVIRYAQQRDLITNKLGIPMIAVVHERIDDEVEQFNNGFWSGDVYYDEKKEFYNALGGGALRWGGYLSSIFKPSVWSNINRNRQTNVNGNFKGEGRILGGLYVLRPGNSGIAYEYREKVWGDHAPFAHVMAVLQQLSPNGNDEDVREAVKNAVENEGKVKSTKGQEEGEGMACVKDGPCQ
;
A
#
# COMPACT_ATOMS: atom_id res chain seq x y z
N MET A 1 24.13 15.09 -1.96
CA MET A 1 23.12 16.13 -2.26
C MET A 1 21.90 15.81 -1.41
N ASN A 2 21.70 16.55 -0.31
CA ASN A 2 20.69 16.28 0.72
C ASN A 2 19.28 16.30 0.13
N LYS A 3 18.68 15.13 -0.08
CA LYS A 3 17.25 15.05 -0.38
C LYS A 3 16.49 15.11 0.94
N GLU A 4 16.02 16.33 1.21
CA GLU A 4 14.75 16.64 1.90
C GLU A 4 14.72 16.57 3.44
N ASN A 5 15.32 17.59 4.06
CA ASN A 5 14.75 18.24 5.25
C ASN A 5 13.52 19.08 4.84
N LYS A 6 12.55 18.50 4.12
CA LYS A 6 11.27 19.16 3.87
C LYS A 6 10.33 18.79 5.00
N GLU A 7 9.73 19.79 5.61
CA GLU A 7 8.72 19.62 6.64
C GLU A 7 7.61 18.68 6.15
N ILE A 8 7.19 17.74 7.01
CA ILE A 8 6.13 16.78 6.69
C ILE A 8 4.82 17.58 6.54
N PRO A 9 4.17 17.57 5.36
CA PRO A 9 2.96 18.35 5.15
C PRO A 9 1.83 17.92 6.08
N LEU A 10 1.05 18.89 6.57
CA LEU A 10 -0.13 18.61 7.36
C LEU A 10 -1.22 17.96 6.50
N PRO A 11 -1.99 17.00 7.05
CA PRO A 11 -3.13 16.42 6.35
C PRO A 11 -4.19 17.46 6.02
N THR A 12 -4.74 17.35 4.82
CA THR A 12 -5.81 18.23 4.32
C THR A 12 -7.17 17.52 4.27
N THR A 13 -7.21 16.19 4.32
CA THR A 13 -8.44 15.44 4.52
C THR A 13 -8.98 15.69 5.93
N LYS A 14 -10.27 15.99 6.06
CA LYS A 14 -10.93 16.08 7.36
C LYS A 14 -11.17 14.66 7.90
N TYR A 15 -10.83 14.40 9.16
CA TYR A 15 -11.03 13.08 9.76
C TYR A 15 -12.50 12.60 9.69
N SER A 16 -13.46 13.53 9.83
CA SER A 16 -14.89 13.22 9.69
C SER A 16 -15.29 12.64 8.34
N ALA A 17 -14.48 12.84 7.28
CA ALA A 17 -14.69 12.20 5.99
C ALA A 17 -14.40 10.69 6.00
N LEU A 18 -13.70 10.18 7.02
CA LEU A 18 -13.33 8.77 7.17
C LEU A 18 -14.28 8.00 8.11
N GLU A 19 -15.05 8.70 8.95
CA GLU A 19 -15.81 8.10 10.05
C GLU A 19 -16.96 7.20 9.61
N GLY A 20 -17.56 7.50 8.44
CA GLY A 20 -18.71 6.78 7.89
C GLY A 20 -18.34 5.66 6.91
N ILE A 21 -17.06 5.48 6.59
CA ILE A 21 -16.66 4.58 5.51
C ILE A 21 -16.88 3.12 5.92
N GLU A 22 -17.50 2.36 5.02
CA GLU A 22 -17.66 0.91 5.12
C GLU A 22 -16.75 0.20 4.12
N LEU A 23 -16.07 -0.85 4.58
CA LEU A 23 -15.18 -1.66 3.78
C LEU A 23 -15.63 -3.12 3.80
N VAL A 24 -15.30 -3.88 2.75
CA VAL A 24 -15.44 -5.35 2.74
C VAL A 24 -14.07 -5.99 2.89
N GLN A 25 -13.84 -6.75 3.95
CA GLN A 25 -12.61 -7.52 4.12
C GLN A 25 -12.58 -8.67 3.10
N LEU A 26 -11.46 -8.81 2.37
CA LEU A 26 -11.32 -9.79 1.30
C LEU A 26 -10.52 -11.04 1.72
N ASN A 27 -9.78 -10.96 2.82
CA ASN A 27 -9.00 -12.08 3.35
C ASN A 27 -9.89 -13.02 4.19
N GLY A 28 -9.67 -14.34 4.10
CA GLY A 28 -10.28 -15.32 5.01
C GLY A 28 -11.49 -16.09 4.48
N GLY A 29 -11.74 -16.07 3.17
CA GLY A 29 -12.75 -16.91 2.50
C GLY A 29 -14.21 -16.49 2.72
N ILE A 30 -14.49 -15.66 3.73
CA ILE A 30 -15.81 -15.08 3.99
C ILE A 30 -15.69 -13.56 3.99
N GLU A 31 -16.41 -12.92 3.07
CA GLU A 31 -16.47 -11.47 3.00
C GLU A 31 -17.25 -10.89 4.19
N ARG A 32 -16.65 -9.90 4.84
CA ARG A 32 -17.27 -9.21 5.98
C ARG A 32 -17.25 -7.70 5.77
N LYS A 33 -18.41 -7.07 5.91
CA LYS A 33 -18.50 -5.61 6.03
C LYS A 33 -17.96 -5.15 7.38
N VAL A 34 -17.07 -4.17 7.37
CA VAL A 34 -16.48 -3.55 8.54
C VAL A 34 -16.59 -2.04 8.44
N LYS A 35 -16.85 -1.38 9.57
CA LYS A 35 -16.70 0.07 9.65
C LYS A 35 -15.22 0.41 9.66
N ALA A 36 -14.75 1.27 8.77
CA ALA A 36 -13.33 1.55 8.63
C ALA A 36 -12.69 1.98 9.97
N THR A 37 -13.37 2.81 10.75
CA THR A 37 -12.87 3.32 12.05
C THR A 37 -12.52 2.24 13.06
N SER A 38 -13.10 1.03 12.98
CA SER A 38 -12.73 -0.05 13.89
C SER A 38 -11.32 -0.57 13.65
N LEU A 39 -10.74 -0.34 12.47
CA LEU A 39 -9.40 -0.83 12.08
C LEU A 39 -8.27 -0.07 12.79
N TRP A 40 -8.51 1.16 13.27
CA TRP A 40 -7.53 1.97 13.99
C TRP A 40 -8.03 2.45 15.36
N GLU A 41 -9.04 1.79 15.94
CA GLU A 41 -9.58 2.18 17.24
C GLU A 41 -8.52 2.16 18.36
N LYS A 42 -7.65 1.14 18.34
CA LYS A 42 -6.69 0.87 19.43
C LYS A 42 -5.24 1.17 19.09
N LYS A 43 -4.89 1.14 17.82
CA LYS A 43 -3.51 1.26 17.33
C LYS A 43 -3.46 2.24 16.16
N PRO A 44 -2.32 2.92 15.93
CA PRO A 44 -2.13 3.62 14.67
C PRO A 44 -2.22 2.63 13.51
N LEU A 45 -2.54 3.10 12.32
CA LEU A 45 -2.74 2.25 11.15
C LEU A 45 -2.13 2.89 9.91
N LEU A 46 -1.35 2.11 9.17
CA LEU A 46 -0.93 2.45 7.82
C LEU A 46 -1.95 1.89 6.81
N ILE A 47 -2.54 2.77 5.99
CA ILE A 47 -3.47 2.38 4.93
C ILE A 47 -2.86 2.73 3.58
N MET A 48 -2.61 1.72 2.75
CA MET A 48 -2.31 1.88 1.34
C MET A 48 -3.62 2.03 0.57
N VAL A 49 -3.93 3.20 0.02
CA VAL A 49 -5.10 3.41 -0.85
C VAL A 49 -4.65 3.12 -2.28
N VAL A 50 -4.72 1.85 -2.66
CA VAL A 50 -4.07 1.31 -3.85
C VAL A 50 -4.87 1.71 -5.09
N ARG A 51 -4.24 2.47 -5.99
CA ARG A 51 -4.86 2.92 -7.25
C ARG A 51 -5.55 1.78 -8.00
N ARG A 52 -4.91 0.62 -8.08
CA ARG A 52 -5.52 -0.64 -8.56
C ARG A 52 -4.60 -1.84 -8.31
N PRO A 53 -5.15 -3.03 -8.03
CA PRO A 53 -4.38 -4.23 -7.77
C PRO A 53 -3.61 -4.75 -8.99
N GLY A 54 -4.15 -4.57 -10.21
CA GLY A 54 -3.52 -4.98 -11.47
C GLY A 54 -2.39 -4.10 -12.00
N CYS A 55 -2.16 -2.89 -11.45
CA CYS A 55 -1.17 -1.96 -12.03
C CYS A 55 0.24 -2.19 -11.51
N GLN A 56 1.20 -2.24 -12.44
CA GLN A 56 2.62 -2.40 -12.17
C GLN A 56 3.19 -1.32 -11.23
N LEU A 57 2.90 -0.04 -11.48
CA LEU A 57 3.38 1.08 -10.65
C LEU A 57 2.81 1.06 -9.22
N CYS A 58 1.64 0.48 -9.05
CA CYS A 58 0.98 0.36 -7.74
C CYS A 58 1.54 -0.83 -6.96
N ARG A 59 1.79 -1.95 -7.66
CA ARG A 59 2.52 -3.11 -7.12
C ARG A 59 3.93 -2.70 -6.66
N GLU A 60 4.64 -1.88 -7.44
CA GLU A 60 5.93 -1.30 -7.07
C GLU A 60 5.86 -0.53 -5.73
N GLU A 61 4.82 0.30 -5.52
CA GLU A 61 4.67 1.06 -4.28
C GLU A 61 4.46 0.15 -3.07
N VAL A 62 3.55 -0.81 -3.17
CA VAL A 62 3.19 -1.65 -2.02
C VAL A 62 4.33 -2.58 -1.61
N ILE A 63 5.16 -3.03 -2.56
CA ILE A 63 6.34 -3.86 -2.27
C ILE A 63 7.32 -3.13 -1.35
N ARG A 64 7.49 -1.80 -1.52
CA ARG A 64 8.40 -1.00 -0.67
C ARG A 64 8.03 -1.11 0.81
N TYR A 65 6.73 -1.14 1.11
CA TYR A 65 6.25 -1.32 2.47
C TYR A 65 6.18 -2.78 2.89
N ALA A 66 5.79 -3.69 1.98
CA ALA A 66 5.71 -5.12 2.25
C ALA A 66 7.08 -5.72 2.64
N GLN A 67 8.17 -5.26 2.01
CA GLN A 67 9.54 -5.63 2.36
C GLN A 67 9.95 -5.19 3.77
N GLN A 68 9.27 -4.17 4.31
CA GLN A 68 9.51 -3.60 5.64
C GLN A 68 8.45 -4.04 6.65
N ARG A 69 7.66 -5.06 6.33
CA ARG A 69 6.54 -5.50 7.16
C ARG A 69 6.97 -5.85 8.58
N ASP A 70 8.02 -6.64 8.77
CA ASP A 70 8.50 -6.99 10.11
C ASP A 70 8.85 -5.74 10.94
N LEU A 71 9.55 -4.79 10.33
CA LEU A 71 9.87 -3.51 10.96
C LEU A 71 8.60 -2.71 11.31
N ILE A 72 7.64 -2.61 10.40
CA ILE A 72 6.42 -1.81 10.59
C ILE A 72 5.44 -2.48 11.56
N THR A 73 5.14 -3.76 11.38
CA THR A 73 4.08 -4.45 12.14
C THR A 73 4.59 -5.00 13.46
N ASN A 74 5.78 -5.58 13.50
CA ASN A 74 6.27 -6.29 14.68
C ASN A 74 7.13 -5.37 15.56
N LYS A 75 8.12 -4.69 14.98
CA LYS A 75 9.00 -3.80 15.74
C LYS A 75 8.33 -2.48 16.11
N LEU A 76 7.73 -1.80 15.14
CA LEU A 76 7.00 -0.55 15.38
C LEU A 76 5.59 -0.79 15.93
N GLY A 77 5.05 -2.01 15.84
CA GLY A 77 3.74 -2.34 16.40
C GLY A 77 2.55 -1.73 15.64
N ILE A 78 2.76 -1.30 14.40
CA ILE A 78 1.76 -0.59 13.59
C ILE A 78 1.20 -1.53 12.50
N PRO A 79 -0.08 -1.92 12.57
CA PRO A 79 -0.70 -2.67 11.48
C PRO A 79 -0.67 -1.89 10.17
N MET A 80 -0.66 -2.62 9.06
CA MET A 80 -0.74 -2.07 7.71
C MET A 80 -1.77 -2.84 6.88
N ILE A 81 -2.61 -2.12 6.14
CA ILE A 81 -3.66 -2.69 5.28
C ILE A 81 -3.61 -2.08 3.88
N ALA A 82 -4.16 -2.80 2.90
CA ALA A 82 -4.42 -2.28 1.57
C ALA A 82 -5.92 -2.09 1.34
N VAL A 83 -6.29 -0.96 0.74
CA VAL A 83 -7.65 -0.66 0.29
C VAL A 83 -7.65 -0.60 -1.22
N VAL A 84 -8.51 -1.40 -1.87
CA VAL A 84 -8.70 -1.44 -3.32
C VAL A 84 -10.11 -1.00 -3.68
N HIS A 85 -10.30 -0.43 -4.87
CA HIS A 85 -11.63 -0.05 -5.38
C HIS A 85 -12.11 -0.91 -6.57
N GLU A 86 -11.34 -1.93 -6.95
CA GLU A 86 -11.67 -2.85 -8.03
C GLU A 86 -11.41 -4.30 -7.60
N ARG A 87 -12.24 -5.20 -8.13
CA ARG A 87 -12.15 -6.66 -7.97
C ARG A 87 -12.38 -7.29 -9.34
N ILE A 88 -11.33 -7.28 -10.17
CA ILE A 88 -11.36 -7.81 -11.52
C ILE A 88 -10.71 -9.19 -11.49
N ASP A 89 -11.41 -10.20 -12.01
CA ASP A 89 -10.92 -11.58 -12.08
C ASP A 89 -10.27 -12.01 -10.74
N ASP A 90 -9.02 -12.47 -10.80
CA ASP A 90 -8.17 -12.86 -9.67
C ASP A 90 -7.13 -11.78 -9.29
N GLU A 91 -7.27 -10.54 -9.76
CA GLU A 91 -6.23 -9.50 -9.58
C GLU A 91 -5.94 -9.17 -8.12
N VAL A 92 -6.96 -9.20 -7.26
CA VAL A 92 -6.80 -8.97 -5.82
C VAL A 92 -6.01 -10.11 -5.19
N GLU A 93 -6.29 -11.35 -5.60
CA GLU A 93 -5.58 -12.52 -5.10
C GLU A 93 -4.12 -12.49 -5.56
N GLN A 94 -3.86 -12.25 -6.85
CA GLN A 94 -2.51 -12.08 -7.38
C GLN A 94 -1.76 -10.93 -6.69
N PHE A 95 -2.44 -9.80 -6.48
CA PHE A 95 -1.90 -8.65 -5.77
C PHE A 95 -1.46 -9.06 -4.36
N ASN A 96 -2.33 -9.77 -3.64
CA ASN A 96 -2.07 -10.14 -2.26
C ASN A 96 -0.98 -11.22 -2.15
N ASN A 97 -1.11 -12.31 -2.89
CA ASN A 97 -0.19 -13.44 -2.82
C ASN A 97 1.22 -13.07 -3.32
N GLY A 98 1.32 -12.22 -4.35
CA GLY A 98 2.59 -11.88 -4.99
C GLY A 98 3.31 -10.65 -4.45
N PHE A 99 2.59 -9.69 -3.84
CA PHE A 99 3.17 -8.36 -3.58
C PHE A 99 2.83 -7.76 -2.22
N TRP A 100 1.60 -7.92 -1.74
CA TRP A 100 1.17 -7.32 -0.47
C TRP A 100 1.37 -8.26 0.71
N SER A 101 0.80 -9.46 0.67
CA SER A 101 0.83 -10.47 1.75
C SER A 101 0.32 -9.92 3.09
N GLY A 102 -0.89 -9.35 3.08
CA GLY A 102 -1.53 -8.77 4.27
C GLY A 102 -3.03 -8.58 4.08
N ASP A 103 -3.67 -7.89 5.01
CA ASP A 103 -5.10 -7.62 4.90
C ASP A 103 -5.41 -6.66 3.75
N VAL A 104 -6.40 -7.03 2.94
CA VAL A 104 -6.93 -6.28 1.81
C VAL A 104 -8.42 -6.05 2.02
N TYR A 105 -8.84 -4.80 1.81
CA TYR A 105 -10.20 -4.35 1.95
C TYR A 105 -10.69 -3.74 0.64
N TYR A 106 -11.95 -4.01 0.31
CA TYR A 106 -12.63 -3.42 -0.83
C TYR A 106 -13.46 -2.22 -0.38
N ASP A 107 -13.17 -1.07 -0.98
CA ASP A 107 -13.93 0.18 -0.85
C ASP A 107 -14.84 0.35 -2.07
N GLU A 108 -16.01 -0.28 -1.99
CA GLU A 108 -16.98 -0.33 -3.10
C GLU A 108 -17.42 1.07 -3.57
N LYS A 109 -17.66 1.95 -2.61
CA LYS A 109 -18.13 3.32 -2.81
C LYS A 109 -16.98 4.31 -3.08
N LYS A 110 -15.72 3.87 -2.99
CA LYS A 110 -14.51 4.66 -3.23
C LYS A 110 -14.39 5.85 -2.28
N GLU A 111 -14.90 5.70 -1.06
CA GLU A 111 -14.98 6.79 -0.09
C GLU A 111 -13.61 7.23 0.41
N PHE A 112 -12.62 6.33 0.55
CA PHE A 112 -11.24 6.71 0.85
C PHE A 112 -10.62 7.54 -0.27
N TYR A 113 -10.94 7.20 -1.52
CA TYR A 113 -10.47 7.90 -2.72
C TYR A 113 -11.11 9.28 -2.83
N ASN A 114 -12.41 9.39 -2.56
CA ASN A 114 -13.12 10.65 -2.47
C ASN A 114 -12.56 11.53 -1.34
N ALA A 115 -12.29 10.95 -0.17
CA ALA A 115 -11.71 11.67 0.96
C ALA A 115 -10.34 12.26 0.60
N LEU A 116 -9.46 11.50 -0.08
CA LEU A 116 -8.18 11.99 -0.59
C LEU A 116 -8.33 13.15 -1.59
N GLY A 117 -9.46 13.26 -2.27
CA GLY A 117 -9.77 14.36 -3.18
C GLY A 117 -10.60 15.49 -2.58
N GLY A 118 -10.85 15.49 -1.27
CA GLY A 118 -11.66 16.52 -0.62
C GLY A 118 -13.16 16.39 -0.91
N GLY A 119 -13.65 15.17 -1.12
CA GLY A 119 -15.06 14.85 -1.39
C GLY A 119 -15.35 14.44 -2.83
N ALA A 120 -14.34 14.38 -3.70
CA ALA A 120 -14.48 13.96 -5.09
C ALA A 120 -13.31 13.10 -5.55
N LEU A 121 -13.54 12.20 -6.51
CA LEU A 121 -12.48 11.38 -7.08
C LEU A 121 -11.42 12.25 -7.78
N ARG A 122 -10.15 11.91 -7.53
CA ARG A 122 -9.00 12.49 -8.23
C ARG A 122 -8.70 11.66 -9.47
N TRP A 123 -8.58 12.32 -10.61
CA TRP A 123 -8.33 11.66 -11.89
C TRP A 123 -6.94 12.00 -12.43
N GLY A 124 -6.12 10.98 -12.66
CA GLY A 124 -4.92 11.05 -13.48
C GLY A 124 -5.34 11.07 -14.95
N GLY A 125 -5.37 12.26 -15.55
CA GLY A 125 -5.74 12.40 -16.96
C GLY A 125 -4.72 11.72 -17.86
N TYR A 126 -5.18 10.91 -18.81
CA TYR A 126 -4.33 10.20 -19.78
C TYR A 126 -3.44 11.18 -20.55
N LEU A 127 -4.01 12.28 -21.05
CA LEU A 127 -3.28 13.30 -21.81
C LEU A 127 -2.38 14.15 -20.91
N SER A 128 -2.87 14.66 -19.79
CA SER A 128 -2.10 15.55 -18.91
C SER A 128 -1.00 14.85 -18.10
N SER A 129 -1.09 13.52 -17.93
CA SER A 129 -0.08 12.74 -17.19
C SER A 129 1.04 12.24 -18.11
N ILE A 130 0.75 11.78 -19.33
CA ILE A 130 1.81 11.33 -20.26
C ILE A 130 2.74 12.45 -20.73
N PHE A 131 2.29 13.71 -20.75
CA PHE A 131 3.18 14.84 -21.07
C PHE A 131 4.06 15.29 -19.89
N LYS A 132 3.83 14.77 -18.67
CA LYS A 132 4.65 15.13 -17.51
C LYS A 132 5.94 14.31 -17.50
N PRO A 133 7.12 14.96 -17.45
CA PRO A 133 8.40 14.24 -17.35
C PRO A 133 8.49 13.28 -16.16
N SER A 134 7.79 13.60 -15.06
CA SER A 134 7.72 12.73 -13.87
C SER A 134 7.09 11.37 -14.16
N VAL A 135 6.10 11.27 -15.04
CA VAL A 135 5.48 9.98 -15.40
C VAL A 135 6.46 9.11 -16.17
N TRP A 136 7.23 9.67 -17.09
CA TRP A 136 8.29 8.93 -17.79
C TRP A 136 9.40 8.49 -16.84
N SER A 137 9.76 9.32 -15.86
CA SER A 137 10.70 8.94 -14.79
C SER A 137 10.16 7.77 -13.96
N ASN A 138 8.88 7.80 -13.59
CA ASN A 138 8.23 6.73 -12.82
C ASN A 138 8.17 5.42 -13.64
N ILE A 139 7.82 5.51 -14.92
CA ILE A 139 7.82 4.36 -15.85
C ILE A 139 9.24 3.79 -15.97
N ASN A 140 10.26 4.65 -16.14
CA ASN A 140 11.64 4.20 -16.26
C ASN A 140 12.16 3.54 -14.97
N ARG A 141 11.79 4.08 -13.79
CA ARG A 141 12.09 3.45 -12.50
C ARG A 141 11.48 2.06 -12.43
N ASN A 142 10.20 1.95 -12.77
CA ASN A 142 9.46 0.70 -12.73
C ASN A 142 9.93 -0.32 -13.79
N ARG A 143 10.44 0.11 -14.95
CA ARG A 143 11.08 -0.80 -15.95
C ARG A 143 12.33 -1.49 -15.41
N GLN A 144 12.97 -0.93 -14.39
CA GLN A 144 14.09 -1.56 -13.70
C GLN A 144 13.62 -2.55 -12.62
N THR A 145 12.31 -2.66 -12.41
CA THR A 145 11.69 -3.62 -11.49
C THR A 145 11.08 -4.77 -12.31
N ASN A 146 11.24 -6.01 -11.87
CA ASN A 146 10.61 -7.19 -12.49
C ASN A 146 9.14 -7.36 -12.06
N VAL A 147 8.46 -6.26 -11.73
CA VAL A 147 7.06 -6.28 -11.33
C VAL A 147 6.21 -6.31 -12.60
N ASN A 148 5.25 -7.23 -12.70
CA ASN A 148 4.32 -7.32 -13.83
C ASN A 148 2.96 -6.67 -13.48
N GLY A 149 2.22 -6.21 -14.50
CA GLY A 149 0.87 -5.66 -14.34
C GLY A 149 0.15 -5.53 -15.68
N ASN A 150 -1.08 -5.01 -15.67
CA ASN A 150 -1.92 -4.86 -16.86
C ASN A 150 -2.65 -3.50 -16.91
N PHE A 151 -3.36 -3.26 -18.01
CA PHE A 151 -4.16 -2.04 -18.25
C PHE A 151 -5.69 -2.26 -18.17
N LYS A 152 -6.18 -3.46 -17.84
CA LYS A 152 -7.62 -3.79 -17.76
C LYS A 152 -8.28 -3.11 -16.58
N GLY A 153 -9.47 -2.49 -16.72
CA GLY A 153 -10.22 -1.83 -15.63
C GLY A 153 -9.99 -0.31 -15.51
N GLU A 154 -10.46 0.30 -14.42
CA GLU A 154 -10.40 1.75 -14.20
C GLU A 154 -9.05 2.19 -13.61
N GLY A 155 -8.11 2.54 -14.50
CA GLY A 155 -6.77 2.97 -14.13
C GLY A 155 -6.56 4.47 -13.93
N ARG A 156 -7.59 5.32 -14.08
CA ARG A 156 -7.44 6.80 -14.03
C ARG A 156 -7.66 7.38 -12.65
N ILE A 157 -8.40 6.73 -11.77
CA ILE A 157 -8.53 7.18 -10.37
C ILE A 157 -7.13 7.21 -9.75
N LEU A 158 -6.80 8.20 -8.94
CA LEU A 158 -5.52 8.31 -8.23
C LEU A 158 -5.66 7.77 -6.81
N GLY A 159 -4.63 7.08 -6.35
CA GLY A 159 -4.56 6.52 -5.01
C GLY A 159 -3.87 7.45 -4.02
N GLY A 160 -3.34 6.85 -2.96
CA GLY A 160 -2.61 7.54 -1.94
C GLY A 160 -2.31 6.65 -0.73
N LEU A 161 -2.08 7.30 0.40
CA LEU A 161 -1.75 6.64 1.65
C LEU A 161 -2.27 7.48 2.82
N TYR A 162 -2.70 6.80 3.88
CA TYR A 162 -2.96 7.42 5.18
C TYR A 162 -2.12 6.76 6.25
N VAL A 163 -1.65 7.55 7.21
CA VAL A 163 -1.26 7.09 8.54
C VAL A 163 -2.26 7.68 9.53
N LEU A 164 -3.02 6.83 10.20
CA LEU A 164 -4.05 7.22 11.15
C LEU A 164 -3.56 7.06 12.58
N ARG A 165 -3.96 7.98 13.46
CA ARG A 165 -3.74 7.84 14.90
C ARG A 165 -4.82 6.96 15.52
N PRO A 166 -4.56 6.33 16.70
CA PRO A 166 -5.56 5.56 17.41
C PRO A 166 -6.86 6.32 17.69
N GLY A 167 -7.98 5.63 17.60
CA GLY A 167 -9.31 6.14 17.91
C GLY A 167 -9.67 7.32 17.01
N ASN A 168 -10.16 8.40 17.63
CA ASN A 168 -10.59 9.61 16.93
C ASN A 168 -9.53 10.73 16.94
N SER A 169 -8.25 10.37 17.14
CA SER A 169 -7.12 11.32 17.22
C SER A 169 -6.69 11.87 15.85
N GLY A 170 -7.44 11.56 14.80
CA GLY A 170 -7.28 12.12 13.47
C GLY A 170 -6.18 11.49 12.62
N ILE A 171 -5.89 12.16 11.51
CA ILE A 171 -4.91 11.73 10.51
C ILE A 171 -3.53 12.25 10.93
N ALA A 172 -2.53 11.37 10.98
CA ALA A 172 -1.15 11.75 11.27
C ALA A 172 -0.41 12.18 10.01
N TYR A 173 -0.65 11.47 8.92
CA TYR A 173 -0.06 11.77 7.63
C TYR A 173 -1.00 11.32 6.51
N GLU A 174 -0.96 12.05 5.41
CA GLU A 174 -1.61 11.63 4.17
C GLU A 174 -0.67 11.89 3.00
N TYR A 175 -0.75 11.02 1.99
CA TYR A 175 -0.16 11.27 0.70
C TYR A 175 -1.21 11.11 -0.40
N ARG A 176 -1.22 12.05 -1.33
CA ARG A 176 -2.14 12.08 -2.47
C ARG A 176 -1.32 11.93 -3.76
N GLU A 177 -1.40 10.76 -4.40
CA GLU A 177 -0.68 10.45 -5.64
C GLU A 177 -0.99 11.52 -6.71
N LYS A 178 -0.02 12.34 -7.13
CA LYS A 178 -0.26 13.48 -8.06
C LYS A 178 -0.38 13.05 -9.51
N VAL A 179 0.33 12.00 -9.88
CA VAL A 179 0.38 11.37 -11.20
C VAL A 179 0.63 9.88 -11.03
N TRP A 180 0.40 9.08 -12.06
CA TRP A 180 0.61 7.65 -11.95
C TRP A 180 2.04 7.28 -11.51
N GLY A 181 2.12 6.44 -10.48
CA GLY A 181 3.38 5.96 -9.89
C GLY A 181 4.11 7.02 -9.06
N ASP A 182 3.45 8.14 -8.76
CA ASP A 182 3.91 9.10 -7.76
C ASP A 182 3.69 8.51 -6.37
N HIS A 183 4.77 8.13 -5.71
CA HIS A 183 4.70 7.46 -4.42
C HIS A 183 4.99 8.43 -3.28
N ALA A 184 4.49 8.11 -2.08
CA ALA A 184 4.86 8.84 -0.88
C ALA A 184 6.38 8.80 -0.64
N PRO A 185 7.00 9.91 -0.18
CA PRO A 185 8.37 9.89 0.34
C PRO A 185 8.45 8.91 1.51
N PHE A 186 9.19 7.82 1.35
CA PHE A 186 9.25 6.75 2.34
C PHE A 186 9.84 7.24 3.67
N ALA A 187 10.85 8.10 3.62
CA ALA A 187 11.42 8.74 4.81
C ALA A 187 10.35 9.45 5.66
N HIS A 188 9.40 10.17 5.04
CA HIS A 188 8.32 10.83 5.77
C HIS A 188 7.38 9.82 6.40
N VAL A 189 6.99 8.78 5.67
CA VAL A 189 6.11 7.73 6.19
C VAL A 189 6.77 7.02 7.38
N MET A 190 8.01 6.58 7.23
CA MET A 190 8.76 5.91 8.29
C MET A 190 8.97 6.79 9.52
N ALA A 191 9.24 8.09 9.34
CA ALA A 191 9.36 9.03 10.45
C ALA A 191 8.04 9.17 11.24
N VAL A 192 6.90 9.28 10.53
CA VAL A 192 5.57 9.36 11.19
C VAL A 192 5.23 8.05 11.89
N LEU A 193 5.50 6.90 11.26
CA LEU A 193 5.28 5.59 11.88
C LEU A 193 6.14 5.42 13.14
N GLN A 194 7.40 5.83 13.09
CA GLN A 194 8.27 5.84 14.25
C GLN A 194 7.73 6.73 15.38
N GLN A 195 7.29 7.94 15.06
CA GLN A 195 6.74 8.87 16.05
C GLN A 195 5.48 8.33 16.75
N LEU A 196 4.63 7.59 16.02
CA LEU A 196 3.41 7.00 16.57
C LEU A 196 3.62 5.66 17.26
N SER A 197 4.78 5.04 17.07
CA SER A 197 5.07 3.72 17.59
C SER A 197 5.29 3.75 19.11
N PRO A 198 4.72 2.81 19.87
CA PRO A 198 5.07 2.64 21.29
C PRO A 198 6.56 2.33 21.50
N ASN A 199 7.22 1.75 20.48
CA ASN A 199 8.63 1.35 20.52
C ASN A 199 9.52 2.33 19.74
N GLY A 200 8.99 3.47 19.28
CA GLY A 200 9.70 4.37 18.38
C GLY A 200 11.01 4.96 18.93
N ASN A 201 11.14 5.00 20.26
CA ASN A 201 12.31 5.51 20.97
C ASN A 201 13.37 4.44 21.27
N ASP A 202 13.05 3.16 21.07
CA ASP A 202 13.99 2.05 21.24
C ASP A 202 15.15 2.16 20.24
N GLU A 203 16.39 2.01 20.70
CA GLU A 203 17.58 2.26 19.87
C GLU A 203 17.67 1.29 18.69
N ASP A 204 17.34 0.01 18.88
CA ASP A 204 17.36 -0.99 17.81
C ASP A 204 16.28 -0.69 16.77
N VAL A 205 15.10 -0.23 17.21
CA VAL A 205 14.03 0.21 16.31
C VAL A 205 14.45 1.46 15.54
N ARG A 206 15.07 2.45 16.20
CA ARG A 206 15.55 3.68 15.56
C ARG A 206 16.58 3.39 14.48
N GLU A 207 17.54 2.52 14.78
CA GLU A 207 18.57 2.12 13.84
C GLU A 207 17.98 1.31 12.68
N ALA A 208 17.02 0.41 12.94
CA ALA A 208 16.32 -0.31 11.88
C ALA A 208 15.53 0.62 10.94
N VAL A 209 14.83 1.62 11.48
CA VAL A 209 14.13 2.66 10.68
C VAL A 209 15.11 3.44 9.82
N LYS A 210 16.22 3.90 10.40
CA LYS A 210 17.27 4.62 9.67
C LYS A 210 17.83 3.77 8.53
N ASN A 211 18.20 2.53 8.80
CA ASN A 211 18.71 1.60 7.80
C ASN A 211 17.70 1.32 6.68
N ALA A 212 16.41 1.21 7.00
CA ALA A 212 15.37 1.03 5.98
C ALA A 212 15.29 2.25 5.04
N VAL A 213 15.37 3.47 5.58
CA VAL A 213 15.33 4.70 4.79
C VAL A 213 16.59 4.88 3.93
N GLU A 214 17.79 4.57 4.46
CA GLU A 214 19.06 4.69 3.74
C GLU A 214 19.24 3.64 2.62
N ASN A 215 18.57 2.50 2.74
CA ASN A 215 18.62 1.40 1.77
C ASN A 215 17.41 1.35 0.83
N GLU A 216 16.50 2.32 0.95
CA GLU A 216 15.35 2.45 0.08
C GLU A 216 15.78 2.47 -1.41
N GLY A 217 15.20 1.57 -2.22
CA GLY A 217 15.49 1.46 -3.65
C GLY A 217 16.74 0.64 -4.02
N LYS A 218 17.53 0.15 -3.05
CA LYS A 218 18.63 -0.82 -3.30
C LYS A 218 18.18 -2.28 -3.25
N VAL A 219 16.95 -2.53 -2.77
CA VAL A 219 16.40 -3.87 -2.63
C VAL A 219 15.96 -4.39 -4.01
N LYS A 220 16.76 -5.30 -4.57
CA LYS A 220 16.35 -6.08 -5.74
C LYS A 220 15.20 -7.00 -5.35
N SER A 221 14.13 -6.99 -6.15
CA SER A 221 13.03 -7.96 -6.09
C SER A 221 13.60 -9.37 -5.94
N THR A 222 13.34 -10.00 -4.80
CA THR A 222 13.52 -11.44 -4.63
C THR A 222 12.58 -12.13 -5.60
N LYS A 223 13.14 -13.07 -6.37
CA LYS A 223 12.49 -13.93 -7.35
C LYS A 223 11.17 -14.49 -6.81
N GLY A 224 10.19 -14.63 -7.71
CA GLY A 224 9.03 -15.46 -7.49
C GLY A 224 9.43 -16.82 -6.92
N GLN A 225 8.69 -17.26 -5.91
CA GLN A 225 8.76 -18.62 -5.41
C GLN A 225 8.54 -19.56 -6.59
N GLU A 226 9.43 -20.54 -6.68
CA GLU A 226 9.50 -21.54 -7.72
C GLU A 226 8.16 -22.26 -7.90
N GLU A 227 7.84 -22.47 -9.18
CA GLU A 227 6.77 -23.33 -9.66
C GLU A 227 6.92 -24.73 -9.05
N GLY A 228 5.78 -25.35 -8.79
CA GLY A 228 5.68 -26.61 -8.04
C GLY A 228 6.52 -27.73 -8.65
N GLU A 229 7.18 -28.48 -7.77
CA GLU A 229 7.59 -29.83 -8.08
C GLU A 229 6.35 -30.65 -8.43
N GLY A 230 6.31 -31.06 -9.70
CA GLY A 230 5.28 -31.89 -10.25
C GLY A 230 5.09 -33.17 -9.44
N MET A 231 3.84 -33.43 -9.09
CA MET A 231 3.35 -34.74 -8.72
C MET A 231 3.67 -35.71 -9.86
N ALA A 232 4.78 -36.45 -9.73
CA ALA A 232 5.07 -37.57 -10.60
C ALA A 232 4.03 -38.66 -10.33
N CYS A 233 3.16 -38.91 -11.30
CA CYS A 233 2.30 -40.09 -11.32
C CYS A 233 3.18 -41.34 -11.28
N VAL A 234 3.22 -42.04 -10.15
CA VAL A 234 3.73 -43.42 -10.09
C VAL A 234 2.57 -44.33 -10.42
N LYS A 235 2.73 -45.05 -11.54
CA LYS A 235 1.84 -46.11 -12.01
C LYS A 235 1.98 -47.35 -11.11
N ASP A 236 0.85 -48.05 -10.98
CA ASP A 236 0.67 -49.48 -10.68
C ASP A 236 0.81 -49.98 -9.22
N GLY A 237 -0.34 -50.40 -8.64
CA GLY A 237 -0.42 -51.35 -7.51
C GLY A 237 -1.68 -51.20 -6.64
N PRO A 238 -2.49 -52.26 -6.40
CA PRO A 238 -3.73 -52.16 -5.63
C PRO A 238 -3.48 -52.27 -4.12
N CYS A 239 -4.14 -51.41 -3.32
CA CYS A 239 -4.16 -51.54 -1.87
C CYS A 239 -5.22 -52.56 -1.42
N GLN A 240 -4.77 -53.54 -0.62
CA GLN A 240 -5.62 -54.30 0.30
C GLN A 240 -6.01 -53.45 1.51
#